data_AF-A0A7R9T233-F1
#
_entry.id   AF-A0A7R9T233-F1
#
_cell.length_a   1.000
_cell.length_b   1.000
_cell.length_c   1.000
_cell.angle_alpha   90.00
_cell.angle_beta   90.00
_cell.angle_gamma   90.00
#
_symmetry.space_group_name_H-M   'P 1'
#
loop_
_entity.id
_entity.type
_entity.pdbx_description
1 polymer ?
#
loop_
_entity_poly.entity_id
_entity_poly.type
_entity_poly.pdbx_seq_one_letter_code
_entity_poly.pdbx_strand_id
1 'polypeptide(L)'
;VMADAARAVRLAGALCRKMQFELRTNEKVSKSDDSPVTVADFAAQAVVSHVLGVARPDVGLVAEEDARSMREPAGAKLRARVTAVVNDALEGVVERRLSEEEVMDAIDRGATDGGATGSFWILDPIDGTKGFINGRQYAIALALMEDGEVTGGVLGCPNMPSEKIPRGATEIPTAAPGVIFVAYKGCGTTVGAFDAEHPVRDGAKITTNKVASSSEATYMESWGDSIV
;
A
#
# COMPACT_ATOMS: atom_id res chain seq x y z
N VAL A 1 4.58 11.94 -11.47
CA VAL A 1 3.33 11.15 -11.39
C VAL A 1 3.60 9.73 -10.92
N MET A 2 3.95 8.77 -11.77
CA MET A 2 4.14 7.37 -11.32
C MET A 2 5.34 7.17 -10.39
N ALA A 3 6.38 8.00 -10.50
CA ALA A 3 7.51 7.98 -9.57
C ALA A 3 7.10 8.40 -8.14
N ASP A 4 6.26 9.42 -8.02
CA ASP A 4 5.73 9.89 -6.72
C ASP A 4 4.77 8.88 -6.12
N ALA A 5 3.91 8.26 -6.95
CA ALA A 5 3.04 7.16 -6.55
C ALA A 5 3.85 5.95 -6.06
N ALA A 6 4.93 5.59 -6.76
CA ALA A 6 5.84 4.53 -6.32
C ALA A 6 6.51 4.88 -4.99
N ARG A 7 6.95 6.13 -4.80
CA ARG A 7 7.51 6.60 -3.53
C ARG A 7 6.49 6.51 -2.39
N ALA A 8 5.26 6.99 -2.61
CA ALA A 8 4.16 6.94 -1.65
C ALA A 8 3.88 5.51 -1.20
N VAL A 9 3.70 4.58 -2.15
CA VAL A 9 3.46 3.16 -1.88
C VAL A 9 4.63 2.48 -1.18
N ARG A 10 5.88 2.86 -1.49
CA ARG A 10 7.07 2.33 -0.81
C ARG A 10 7.10 2.70 0.67
N LEU A 11 6.84 3.97 0.97
CA LEU A 11 6.80 4.46 2.35
C LEU A 11 5.70 3.74 3.14
N ALA A 12 4.49 3.64 2.56
CA ALA A 12 3.38 2.93 3.17
C ALA A 12 3.66 1.43 3.36
N GLY A 13 4.24 0.76 2.36
CA GLY A 13 4.58 -0.66 2.46
C GLY A 13 5.67 -0.95 3.51
N ALA A 14 6.66 -0.07 3.66
CA ALA A 14 7.69 -0.19 4.70
C ALA A 14 7.10 -0.05 6.10
N LEU A 15 6.25 0.95 6.28
CA LEU A 15 5.40 1.18 7.46
C LEU A 15 4.60 -0.07 7.82
N CYS A 16 3.81 -0.60 6.89
CA CYS A 16 2.90 -1.71 7.16
C CYS A 16 3.70 -2.95 7.53
N ARG A 17 4.85 -3.16 6.88
CA ARG A 17 5.72 -4.30 7.16
C ARG A 17 6.31 -4.24 8.56
N LYS A 18 6.77 -3.06 9.00
CA LYS A 18 7.24 -2.83 10.38
C LYS A 18 6.12 -3.15 11.39
N MET A 19 4.92 -2.64 11.15
CA MET A 19 3.77 -2.88 12.03
C MET A 19 3.33 -4.35 12.07
N GLN A 20 3.34 -5.04 10.92
CA GLN A 20 3.04 -6.46 10.85
C GLN A 20 4.05 -7.30 11.64
N PHE A 21 5.34 -6.93 11.58
CA PHE A 21 6.37 -7.58 12.37
C PHE A 21 6.14 -7.37 13.88
N GLU A 22 5.87 -6.14 14.30
CA GLU A 22 5.58 -5.80 15.70
C GLU A 22 4.33 -6.51 16.25
N LEU A 23 3.30 -6.65 15.41
CA LEU A 23 2.07 -7.41 15.69
C LEU A 23 2.38 -8.87 16.04
N ARG A 24 3.31 -9.49 15.32
CA ARG A 24 3.68 -10.89 15.52
C ARG A 24 4.57 -11.11 16.74
N THR A 25 5.44 -10.15 17.05
CA THR A 25 6.38 -10.28 18.16
C THR A 25 5.76 -9.91 19.51
N ASN A 26 4.69 -9.12 19.52
CA ASN A 26 4.01 -8.71 20.75
C ASN A 26 2.76 -9.57 21.02
N GLU A 27 2.90 -10.61 21.85
CA GLU A 27 1.78 -11.48 22.31
C GLU A 27 0.62 -10.71 23.01
N LYS A 28 0.81 -9.43 23.35
CA LYS A 28 -0.11 -8.60 24.16
C LYS A 28 -0.87 -7.53 23.39
N VAL A 29 -1.00 -7.62 22.07
CA VAL A 29 -1.92 -6.71 21.37
C VAL A 29 -3.36 -7.11 21.68
N SER A 30 -4.01 -6.38 22.58
CA SER A 30 -5.42 -6.61 22.91
C SER A 30 -6.34 -6.18 21.77
N LYS A 31 -7.39 -6.98 21.53
CA LYS A 31 -8.49 -6.75 20.58
C LYS A 31 -9.48 -5.65 21.02
N SER A 32 -9.00 -4.47 21.36
CA SER A 32 -9.85 -3.27 21.47
C SER A 32 -9.76 -2.48 20.17
N ASP A 33 -10.74 -1.61 19.91
CA ASP A 33 -10.94 -0.81 18.68
C ASP A 33 -9.71 -0.01 18.18
N ASP A 34 -8.62 0.05 18.96
CA ASP A 34 -7.25 0.44 18.58
C ASP A 34 -6.44 -0.70 17.91
N SER A 35 -7.07 -1.57 17.12
CA SER A 35 -6.38 -2.75 16.56
C SER A 35 -5.20 -2.29 15.71
N PRO A 36 -4.03 -2.99 15.71
CA PRO A 36 -2.88 -2.49 14.95
C PRO A 36 -3.09 -2.52 13.43
N VAL A 37 -4.10 -3.25 12.97
CA VAL A 37 -4.57 -3.21 11.59
C VAL A 37 -5.17 -1.84 11.32
N THR A 38 -6.15 -1.42 12.12
CA THR A 38 -6.78 -0.09 12.05
C THR A 38 -5.74 1.04 12.05
N VAL A 39 -4.73 0.97 12.91
CA VAL A 39 -3.64 1.96 12.93
C VAL A 39 -2.82 1.93 11.63
N ALA A 40 -2.56 0.75 11.07
CA ALA A 40 -1.79 0.59 9.85
C ALA A 40 -2.56 1.11 8.64
N ASP A 41 -3.87 0.85 8.53
CA ASP A 41 -4.74 1.35 7.47
C ASP A 41 -4.75 2.88 7.45
N PHE A 42 -5.07 3.52 8.59
CA PHE A 42 -5.05 4.98 8.71
C PHE A 42 -3.68 5.59 8.40
N ALA A 43 -2.60 4.99 8.92
CA ALA A 43 -1.26 5.50 8.69
C ALA A 43 -0.81 5.35 7.24
N ALA A 44 -1.14 4.23 6.59
CA ALA A 44 -0.81 3.98 5.19
C ALA A 44 -1.54 4.96 4.28
N GLN A 45 -2.85 5.16 4.52
CA GLN A 45 -3.63 6.16 3.83
C GLN A 45 -3.06 7.58 4.02
N ALA A 46 -2.75 7.98 5.26
CA ALA A 46 -2.19 9.29 5.56
C ALA A 46 -0.85 9.53 4.85
N VAL A 47 0.06 8.54 4.87
CA VAL A 47 1.35 8.62 4.19
C VAL A 47 1.18 8.76 2.68
N VAL A 48 0.35 7.90 2.07
CA VAL A 48 0.12 7.96 0.61
C VAL A 48 -0.53 9.29 0.23
N SER A 49 -1.57 9.69 0.95
CA SER A 49 -2.31 10.93 0.71
C SER A 49 -1.43 12.17 0.87
N HIS A 50 -0.60 12.23 1.91
CA HIS A 50 0.31 13.35 2.11
C HIS A 50 1.33 13.47 0.97
N VAL A 51 1.99 12.36 0.63
CA VAL A 51 3.01 12.34 -0.44
C VAL A 51 2.41 12.74 -1.79
N LEU A 52 1.23 12.20 -2.13
CA LEU A 52 0.54 12.53 -3.37
C LEU A 52 -0.03 13.95 -3.36
N GLY A 53 -0.55 14.44 -2.22
CA GLY A 53 -1.09 15.79 -2.08
C GLY A 53 -0.02 16.87 -2.26
N VAL A 54 1.22 16.61 -1.83
CA VAL A 54 2.36 17.49 -2.09
C VAL A 54 2.78 17.43 -3.56
N ALA A 55 2.87 16.23 -4.14
CA ALA A 55 3.38 16.05 -5.50
C ALA A 55 2.37 16.42 -6.61
N ARG A 56 1.08 16.18 -6.36
CA ARG A 56 -0.05 16.33 -7.30
C ARG A 56 -1.29 16.84 -6.55
N PRO A 57 -1.27 18.08 -6.05
CA PRO A 57 -2.40 18.66 -5.33
C PRO A 57 -3.68 18.70 -6.16
N ASP A 58 -3.54 18.76 -7.49
CA ASP A 58 -4.59 18.81 -8.51
C ASP A 58 -5.33 17.48 -8.74
N VAL A 59 -4.81 16.35 -8.24
CA VAL A 59 -5.41 15.03 -8.41
C VAL A 59 -6.07 14.58 -7.11
N GLY A 60 -7.37 14.29 -7.16
CA GLY A 60 -8.12 13.80 -6.00
C GLY A 60 -7.64 12.44 -5.49
N LEU A 61 -8.12 12.03 -4.32
CA LEU A 61 -7.88 10.71 -3.76
C LEU A 61 -9.21 10.12 -3.29
N VAL A 62 -9.48 8.90 -3.72
CA VAL A 62 -10.56 8.03 -3.24
C VAL A 62 -9.91 6.94 -2.40
N ALA A 63 -10.26 6.88 -1.12
CA ALA A 63 -9.74 5.87 -0.20
C ALA A 63 -10.81 5.45 0.81
N GLU A 64 -10.62 4.31 1.47
CA GLU A 64 -11.63 3.70 2.35
C GLU A 64 -11.84 4.47 3.66
N GLU A 65 -10.78 5.03 4.23
CA GLU A 65 -10.80 5.55 5.60
C GLU A 65 -11.15 7.04 5.68
N ASP A 66 -11.74 7.46 6.80
CA ASP A 66 -11.95 8.86 7.15
C ASP A 66 -11.55 9.15 8.60
N ALA A 67 -11.23 10.40 8.92
CA ALA A 67 -10.71 10.76 10.24
C ALA A 67 -11.80 11.06 11.28
N ARG A 68 -13.11 10.82 11.01
CA ARG A 68 -14.20 11.26 11.90
C ARG A 68 -14.04 10.73 13.32
N SER A 69 -13.74 9.44 13.46
CA SER A 69 -13.54 8.79 14.77
C SER A 69 -12.34 9.37 15.53
N MET A 70 -11.27 9.75 14.81
CA MET A 70 -10.07 10.34 15.39
C MET A 70 -10.25 11.80 15.78
N ARG A 71 -11.17 12.53 15.14
CA ARG A 71 -11.49 13.93 15.47
C ARG A 71 -12.28 14.07 16.76
N GLU A 72 -12.99 13.03 17.19
CA GLU A 72 -13.70 13.00 18.47
C GLU A 72 -12.74 12.93 19.67
N PRO A 73 -13.14 13.45 20.85
CA PRO A 73 -12.33 13.32 22.08
C PRO A 73 -11.98 11.87 22.44
N ALA A 74 -12.88 10.92 22.16
CA ALA A 74 -12.65 9.49 22.40
C ALA A 74 -11.53 8.92 21.50
N GLY A 75 -11.32 9.49 20.32
CA GLY A 75 -10.29 9.08 19.36
C GLY A 75 -8.89 9.61 19.64
N ALA A 76 -8.67 10.38 20.72
CA ALA A 76 -7.39 11.04 20.98
C ALA A 76 -6.20 10.06 21.05
N LYS A 77 -6.40 8.86 21.61
CA LYS A 77 -5.35 7.83 21.71
C LYS A 77 -5.01 7.24 20.34
N LEU A 78 -6.02 6.92 19.53
CA LEU A 78 -5.84 6.45 18.16
C LEU A 78 -5.14 7.52 17.32
N ARG A 79 -5.62 8.76 17.39
CA ARG A 79 -5.04 9.93 16.69
C ARG A 79 -3.56 10.12 17.01
N ALA A 80 -3.20 10.14 18.29
CA ALA A 80 -1.81 10.26 18.70
C ALA A 80 -0.93 9.11 18.18
N ARG A 81 -1.46 7.88 18.20
CA ARG A 81 -0.75 6.69 17.73
C ARG A 81 -0.55 6.70 16.21
N VAL A 82 -1.60 6.99 15.44
CA VAL A 82 -1.51 7.13 13.96
C VAL A 82 -0.53 8.26 13.61
N THR A 83 -0.61 9.41 14.28
CA THR A 83 0.29 10.55 14.06
C THR A 83 1.75 10.18 14.31
N ALA A 84 2.03 9.41 15.37
CA ALA A 84 3.39 8.95 15.65
C ALA A 84 3.92 8.01 14.56
N VAL A 85 3.10 7.06 14.11
CA VAL A 85 3.44 6.09 13.07
C VAL A 85 3.66 6.78 11.71
N VAL A 86 2.80 7.73 11.34
CA VAL A 86 2.96 8.52 10.10
C VAL A 86 4.26 9.33 10.12
N ASN A 87 4.57 9.97 11.25
CA ASN A 87 5.80 10.76 11.37
C ASN A 87 7.09 9.92 11.34
N ASP A 88 7.05 8.69 11.85
CA ASP A 88 8.14 7.72 11.72
C ASP A 88 8.34 7.32 10.25
N ALA A 89 7.25 7.05 9.52
CA ALA A 89 7.30 6.70 8.11
C ALA A 89 7.75 7.86 7.19
N LEU A 90 7.53 9.11 7.60
CA LEU A 90 7.91 10.30 6.84
C LEU A 90 9.25 10.91 7.31
N GLU A 91 9.96 10.28 8.25
CA GLU A 91 11.26 10.77 8.72
C GLU A 91 12.26 10.86 7.56
N GLY A 92 12.92 12.02 7.42
CA GLY A 92 13.83 12.30 6.30
C GLY A 92 13.15 12.52 4.95
N VAL A 93 11.82 12.39 4.86
CA VAL A 93 11.02 12.69 3.66
C VAL A 93 10.42 14.09 3.73
N VAL A 94 10.01 14.54 4.91
CA VAL A 94 9.44 15.86 5.17
C VAL A 94 10.40 16.72 6.00
N GLU A 95 10.33 18.05 5.83
CA GLU A 95 11.21 19.00 6.56
C GLU A 95 10.92 19.05 8.06
N ARG A 96 9.66 18.82 8.44
CA ARG A 96 9.21 18.76 9.84
C ARG A 96 8.15 17.70 10.03
N ARG A 97 8.01 17.26 11.27
CA ARG A 97 6.90 16.40 11.67
C ARG A 97 5.55 17.08 11.43
N LEU A 98 4.58 16.28 11.01
CA LEU A 98 3.19 16.67 10.87
C LEU A 98 2.52 16.70 12.24
N SER A 99 1.65 17.69 12.43
CA SER A 99 0.73 17.78 13.56
C SER A 99 -0.41 16.75 13.45
N GLU A 100 -1.13 16.51 14.55
CA GLU A 100 -2.31 15.62 14.53
C GLU A 100 -3.36 16.10 13.52
N GLU A 101 -3.57 17.42 13.40
CA GLU A 101 -4.51 18.01 12.45
C GLU A 101 -4.08 17.73 11.00
N GLU A 102 -2.81 17.93 10.67
CA GLU A 102 -2.29 17.66 9.32
C GLU A 102 -2.38 16.18 8.92
N VAL A 103 -2.24 15.28 9.90
CA VAL A 103 -2.45 13.83 9.67
C VAL A 103 -3.92 13.52 9.40
N MET A 104 -4.84 14.09 10.17
CA MET A 104 -6.27 13.90 9.94
C MET A 104 -6.72 14.51 8.60
N ASP A 105 -6.21 15.70 8.25
CA ASP A 105 -6.48 16.33 6.95
C ASP A 105 -5.95 15.50 5.78
N ALA A 106 -4.78 14.85 5.96
CA ALA A 106 -4.26 13.92 4.97
C ALA A 106 -5.19 12.71 4.79
N ILE A 107 -5.77 12.18 5.87
CA ILE A 107 -6.72 11.07 5.79
C ILE A 107 -8.00 11.52 5.08
N ASP A 108 -8.58 12.65 5.48
CA ASP A 108 -9.84 13.18 4.93
C ASP A 108 -9.73 13.61 3.46
N ARG A 109 -8.53 13.89 2.94
CA ARG A 109 -8.30 14.08 1.49
C ARG A 109 -8.72 12.86 0.66
N GLY A 110 -8.83 11.68 1.28
CA GLY A 110 -9.34 10.44 0.67
C GLY A 110 -10.85 10.46 0.35
N ALA A 111 -11.58 11.50 0.73
CA ALA A 111 -13.03 11.63 0.54
C ALA A 111 -13.44 12.21 -0.82
N THR A 112 -12.64 12.05 -1.87
CA THR A 112 -13.08 12.44 -3.22
C THR A 112 -14.16 11.46 -3.70
N ASP A 113 -15.27 11.96 -4.28
CA ASP A 113 -16.38 11.10 -4.75
C ASP A 113 -16.01 10.21 -5.97
N GLY A 114 -14.89 10.50 -6.63
CA GLY A 114 -14.52 9.91 -7.92
C GLY A 114 -15.44 10.38 -9.04
N GLY A 115 -15.60 9.55 -10.09
CA GLY A 115 -16.54 9.81 -11.18
C GLY A 115 -16.03 9.43 -12.57
N ALA A 116 -16.83 9.73 -13.58
CA ALA A 116 -16.53 9.42 -14.99
C ALA A 116 -15.59 10.43 -15.67
N THR A 117 -15.26 11.54 -15.00
CA THR A 117 -14.47 12.64 -15.57
C THR A 117 -13.44 13.14 -14.55
N GLY A 118 -12.32 13.68 -15.03
CA GLY A 118 -11.27 14.21 -14.18
C GLY A 118 -10.26 13.15 -13.75
N SER A 119 -9.34 13.54 -12.87
CA SER A 119 -8.23 12.71 -12.44
C SER A 119 -8.25 12.50 -10.93
N PHE A 120 -8.22 11.24 -10.50
CA PHE A 120 -8.11 10.88 -9.10
C PHE A 120 -7.35 9.58 -8.91
N TRP A 121 -6.71 9.48 -7.75
CA TRP A 121 -6.12 8.26 -7.25
C TRP A 121 -7.19 7.41 -6.57
N ILE A 122 -7.06 6.10 -6.64
CA ILE A 122 -7.88 5.13 -5.91
C ILE A 122 -6.92 4.30 -5.06
N LEU A 123 -7.10 4.30 -3.75
CA LEU A 123 -6.21 3.65 -2.79
C LEU A 123 -6.97 2.63 -1.95
N ASP A 124 -6.43 1.42 -1.91
CA ASP A 124 -6.64 0.46 -0.82
C ASP A 124 -5.34 0.40 0.01
N PRO A 125 -5.34 0.93 1.25
CA PRO A 125 -4.13 1.02 2.05
C PRO A 125 -3.58 -0.35 2.44
N ILE A 126 -4.44 -1.37 2.64
CA ILE A 126 -4.04 -2.75 2.95
C ILE A 126 -5.03 -3.73 2.31
N ASP A 127 -4.79 -4.05 1.03
CA ASP A 127 -5.51 -5.12 0.34
C ASP A 127 -5.04 -6.49 0.88
N GLY A 128 -5.98 -7.27 1.41
CA GLY A 128 -5.71 -8.54 2.05
C GLY A 128 -5.45 -8.45 3.56
N THR A 129 -6.28 -7.70 4.30
CA THR A 129 -6.23 -7.51 5.76
C THR A 129 -6.05 -8.82 6.56
N LYS A 130 -6.73 -9.90 6.18
CA LYS A 130 -6.55 -11.22 6.81
C LYS A 130 -5.12 -11.75 6.63
N GLY A 131 -4.54 -11.55 5.45
CA GLY A 131 -3.15 -11.90 5.18
C GLY A 131 -2.20 -11.04 6.00
N PHE A 132 -2.46 -9.74 6.10
CA PHE A 132 -1.73 -8.82 6.96
C PHE A 132 -1.70 -9.31 8.42
N ILE A 133 -2.87 -9.54 9.03
CA ILE A 133 -3.00 -10.00 10.43
C ILE A 133 -2.23 -11.30 10.68
N ASN A 134 -2.28 -12.24 9.73
CA ASN A 134 -1.68 -13.56 9.88
C ASN A 134 -0.19 -13.62 9.48
N GLY A 135 0.45 -12.48 9.23
CA GLY A 135 1.86 -12.46 8.82
C GLY A 135 2.11 -13.00 7.41
N ARG A 136 1.09 -13.03 6.56
CA ARG A 136 1.10 -13.52 5.17
C ARG A 136 1.16 -12.35 4.19
N GLN A 137 0.82 -12.61 2.94
CA GLN A 137 0.80 -11.62 1.86
C GLN A 137 -0.31 -10.59 2.06
N TYR A 138 -0.03 -9.36 1.65
CA TYR A 138 -0.95 -8.23 1.52
C TYR A 138 -0.33 -7.25 0.52
N ALA A 139 -1.11 -6.29 0.04
CA ALA A 139 -0.62 -5.25 -0.85
C ALA A 139 -1.05 -3.86 -0.41
N ILE A 140 -0.27 -2.86 -0.80
CA ILE A 140 -0.71 -1.46 -0.86
C ILE A 140 -1.08 -1.23 -2.33
N ALA A 141 -2.37 -1.02 -2.62
CA ALA A 141 -2.87 -0.94 -3.99
C ALA A 141 -3.28 0.48 -4.33
N LEU A 142 -2.63 1.07 -5.34
CA LEU A 142 -2.88 2.44 -5.78
C LEU A 142 -3.10 2.46 -7.29
N ALA A 143 -4.23 3.00 -7.74
CA ALA A 143 -4.54 3.20 -9.15
C ALA A 143 -4.70 4.68 -9.47
N LEU A 144 -4.35 5.07 -10.69
CA LEU A 144 -4.67 6.37 -11.27
C LEU A 144 -5.83 6.21 -12.24
N MET A 145 -6.92 6.93 -12.00
CA MET A 145 -8.04 7.05 -12.93
C MET A 145 -8.01 8.43 -13.59
N GLU A 146 -8.13 8.46 -14.92
CA GLU A 146 -8.24 9.67 -15.73
C GLU A 146 -9.41 9.49 -16.71
N ASP A 147 -10.40 10.38 -16.63
CA ASP A 147 -11.58 10.41 -17.51
C ASP A 147 -12.30 9.05 -17.64
N GLY A 148 -12.50 8.41 -16.48
CA GLY A 148 -13.21 7.13 -16.38
C GLY A 148 -12.39 5.90 -16.77
N GLU A 149 -11.10 6.06 -17.10
CA GLU A 149 -10.19 4.97 -17.44
C GLU A 149 -9.07 4.83 -16.41
N VAL A 150 -8.72 3.60 -16.05
CA VAL A 150 -7.52 3.32 -15.25
C VAL A 150 -6.29 3.46 -16.15
N THR A 151 -5.48 4.51 -15.93
CA THR A 151 -4.31 4.81 -16.76
C THR A 151 -2.99 4.43 -16.09
N GLY A 152 -2.97 4.27 -14.77
CA GLY A 152 -1.77 3.90 -14.02
C GLY A 152 -2.08 3.02 -12.83
N GLY A 153 -1.07 2.26 -12.39
CA GLY A 153 -1.17 1.41 -11.21
C GLY A 153 0.16 1.22 -10.52
N VAL A 154 0.13 1.20 -9.20
CA VAL A 154 1.24 0.84 -8.31
C VAL A 154 0.73 -0.21 -7.33
N LEU A 155 1.41 -1.35 -7.29
CA LEU A 155 1.14 -2.42 -6.34
C LEU A 155 2.40 -2.65 -5.52
N GLY A 156 2.36 -2.27 -4.25
CA GLY A 156 3.41 -2.59 -3.30
C GLY A 156 3.08 -3.90 -2.61
N CYS A 157 3.91 -4.93 -2.76
CA CYS A 157 3.76 -6.22 -2.09
C CYS A 157 4.92 -6.48 -1.10
N PRO A 158 4.86 -5.96 0.14
CA PRO A 158 6.03 -5.91 1.05
C PRO A 158 6.58 -7.29 1.46
N ASN A 159 5.75 -8.32 1.36
CA ASN A 159 6.08 -9.70 1.71
C ASN A 159 6.23 -10.61 0.49
N MET A 160 6.07 -10.11 -0.73
CA MET A 160 6.19 -10.94 -1.92
C MET A 160 7.67 -11.07 -2.28
N PRO A 161 8.18 -12.31 -2.48
CA PRO A 161 9.59 -12.51 -2.78
C PRO A 161 9.96 -11.92 -4.15
N SER A 162 11.16 -11.38 -4.25
CA SER A 162 11.73 -10.87 -5.51
C SER A 162 12.17 -11.98 -6.46
N GLU A 163 12.44 -13.17 -5.93
CA GLU A 163 12.80 -14.35 -6.71
C GLU A 163 11.56 -15.09 -7.24
N LYS A 164 11.76 -15.82 -8.34
CA LYS A 164 10.70 -16.67 -8.90
C LYS A 164 10.32 -17.76 -7.90
N ILE A 165 9.02 -17.85 -7.61
CA ILE A 165 8.46 -18.91 -6.79
C ILE A 165 8.63 -20.24 -7.54
N PRO A 166 9.33 -21.25 -6.96
CA PRO A 166 9.50 -22.55 -7.59
C PRO A 166 8.16 -23.24 -7.89
N ARG A 167 8.10 -24.04 -8.97
CA ARG A 167 6.92 -24.88 -9.23
C ARG A 167 6.74 -25.88 -8.09
N GLY A 168 5.51 -26.00 -7.59
CA GLY A 168 5.18 -26.89 -6.48
C GLY A 168 5.55 -26.35 -5.10
N ALA A 169 5.92 -25.07 -4.98
CA ALA A 169 6.09 -24.44 -3.68
C ALA A 169 4.77 -24.48 -2.88
N THR A 170 4.82 -25.06 -1.68
CA THR A 170 3.69 -25.13 -0.74
C THR A 170 3.63 -23.91 0.18
N GLU A 171 4.69 -23.11 0.21
CA GLU A 171 4.79 -21.87 0.98
C GLU A 171 5.50 -20.79 0.17
N ILE A 172 5.09 -19.53 0.35
CA ILE A 172 5.73 -18.37 -0.28
C ILE A 172 6.59 -17.67 0.77
N PRO A 173 7.92 -17.59 0.58
CA PRO A 173 8.80 -16.86 1.50
C PRO A 173 8.37 -15.40 1.62
N THR A 174 8.33 -14.87 2.84
CA THR A 174 8.03 -13.45 3.12
C THR A 174 9.28 -12.59 3.37
N ALA A 175 10.42 -13.04 2.83
CA ALA A 175 11.73 -12.45 3.05
C ALA A 175 11.87 -11.06 2.44
N ALA A 176 12.72 -10.22 3.05
CA ALA A 176 13.08 -8.91 2.51
C ALA A 176 14.06 -9.03 1.35
N PRO A 177 14.06 -8.06 0.41
CA PRO A 177 13.06 -7.01 0.23
C PRO A 177 11.83 -7.54 -0.54
N GLY A 178 10.64 -6.99 -0.24
CA GLY A 178 9.45 -7.26 -1.05
C GLY A 178 9.58 -6.69 -2.47
N VAL A 179 8.51 -6.75 -3.26
CA VAL A 179 8.48 -6.15 -4.62
C VAL A 179 7.42 -5.07 -4.81
N ILE A 180 7.74 -4.11 -5.67
CA ILE A 180 6.81 -3.08 -6.14
C ILE A 180 6.62 -3.20 -7.66
N PHE A 181 5.35 -3.19 -8.08
CA PHE A 181 4.93 -3.18 -9.46
C PHE A 181 4.45 -1.79 -9.83
N VAL A 182 4.83 -1.31 -11.02
CA VAL A 182 4.37 -0.03 -11.56
C VAL A 182 3.99 -0.21 -13.02
N ALA A 183 2.81 0.26 -13.38
CA ALA A 183 2.31 0.26 -14.76
C ALA A 183 1.74 1.63 -15.12
N TYR A 184 1.91 2.01 -16.38
CA TYR A 184 1.24 3.16 -16.97
C TYR A 184 0.81 2.84 -18.40
N LYS A 185 -0.36 3.32 -18.80
CA LYS A 185 -0.99 3.05 -20.10
C LYS A 185 -0.01 3.42 -21.21
N GLY A 186 0.26 2.45 -22.11
CA GLY A 186 1.21 2.61 -23.21
C GLY A 186 2.69 2.42 -22.84
N CYS A 187 3.05 2.31 -21.56
CA CYS A 187 4.44 2.14 -21.10
C CYS A 187 4.79 0.72 -20.67
N GLY A 188 3.78 -0.14 -20.48
CA GLY A 188 3.94 -1.49 -19.94
C GLY A 188 4.09 -1.49 -18.42
N THR A 189 4.57 -2.62 -17.88
CA THR A 189 4.71 -2.83 -16.43
C THR A 189 6.16 -3.13 -16.07
N THR A 190 6.62 -2.54 -14.97
CA THR A 190 7.94 -2.78 -14.36
C THR A 190 7.77 -3.33 -12.95
N VAL A 191 8.68 -4.22 -12.53
CA VAL A 191 8.80 -4.71 -11.16
C VAL A 191 10.20 -4.46 -10.61
N GLY A 192 10.29 -3.99 -9.37
CA GLY A 192 11.55 -3.74 -8.67
C GLY A 192 11.48 -4.12 -7.21
N ALA A 193 12.63 -4.21 -6.54
CA ALA A 193 12.69 -4.43 -5.09
C ALA A 193 12.25 -3.17 -4.32
N PHE A 194 11.58 -3.33 -3.16
CA PHE A 194 11.08 -2.21 -2.35
C PHE A 194 12.18 -1.25 -1.85
N ASP A 195 13.38 -1.76 -1.64
CA ASP A 195 14.54 -1.04 -1.10
C ASP A 195 15.46 -0.47 -2.19
N ALA A 196 15.21 -0.78 -3.46
CA ALA A 196 15.98 -0.23 -4.57
C ALA A 196 15.88 1.30 -4.60
N GLU A 197 16.95 2.00 -4.97
CA GLU A 197 16.94 3.47 -5.05
C GLU A 197 15.89 3.96 -6.07
N HIS A 198 15.86 3.35 -7.26
CA HIS A 198 14.95 3.71 -8.35
C HIS A 198 14.17 2.48 -8.89
N PRO A 199 13.20 1.91 -8.16
CA PRO A 199 12.58 0.63 -8.50
C PRO A 199 11.76 0.65 -9.81
N VAL A 200 11.34 1.84 -10.26
CA VAL A 200 10.67 2.01 -11.55
C VAL A 200 11.66 2.04 -12.72
N ARG A 201 12.80 2.70 -12.54
CA ARG A 201 13.82 2.87 -13.59
C ARG A 201 14.69 1.64 -13.73
N ASP A 202 15.10 1.08 -12.60
CA ASP A 202 16.06 -0.01 -12.52
C ASP A 202 15.34 -1.39 -12.44
N GLY A 203 14.01 -1.37 -12.44
CA GLY A 203 13.17 -2.57 -12.39
C GLY A 203 13.14 -3.38 -13.70
N ALA A 204 12.79 -4.66 -13.59
CA ALA A 204 12.60 -5.54 -14.72
C ALA A 204 11.24 -5.30 -15.39
N LYS A 205 11.19 -5.31 -16.73
CA LYS A 205 9.92 -5.28 -17.45
C LYS A 205 9.19 -6.61 -17.33
N ILE A 206 7.91 -6.56 -16.98
CA ILE A 206 7.04 -7.72 -17.02
C ILE A 206 6.59 -7.93 -18.46
N THR A 207 6.71 -9.18 -18.92
CA THR A 207 6.18 -9.61 -20.20
C THR A 207 5.33 -10.85 -19.97
N THR A 208 4.23 -10.96 -20.72
CA THR A 208 3.45 -12.19 -20.76
C THR A 208 4.13 -13.17 -21.70
N ASN A 209 4.29 -14.42 -21.28
CA ASN A 209 4.77 -15.46 -22.18
C ASN A 209 3.77 -15.66 -23.34
N LYS A 210 4.26 -15.92 -24.55
CA LYS A 210 3.44 -16.23 -25.74
C LYS A 210 2.91 -17.67 -25.71
N VAL A 211 2.45 -18.13 -24.56
CA VAL A 211 1.93 -19.49 -24.42
C VAL A 211 0.56 -19.55 -25.09
N ALA A 212 0.42 -20.37 -26.12
CA ALA A 212 -0.83 -20.56 -26.85
C ALA A 212 -1.65 -21.76 -26.33
N SER A 213 -1.03 -22.66 -25.57
CA SER A 213 -1.67 -23.85 -25.01
C SER A 213 -1.94 -23.69 -23.51
N SER A 214 -3.17 -23.96 -23.09
CA SER A 214 -3.55 -23.94 -21.66
C SER A 214 -2.77 -24.96 -20.82
N SER A 215 -2.28 -26.06 -21.42
CA SER A 215 -1.46 -27.08 -20.73
C SER A 215 -0.05 -26.59 -20.37
N GLU A 216 0.41 -25.53 -21.00
CA GLU A 216 1.72 -24.90 -20.75
C GLU A 216 1.58 -23.64 -19.87
N ALA A 217 0.35 -23.16 -19.68
CA ALA A 217 0.06 -22.07 -18.78
C ALA A 217 0.25 -22.53 -17.33
N THR A 218 0.92 -21.70 -16.54
CA THR A 218 1.00 -21.92 -15.09
C THR A 218 0.01 -20.95 -14.45
N TYR A 219 -1.03 -21.49 -13.83
CA TYR A 219 -1.96 -20.71 -13.03
C TYR A 219 -1.51 -20.76 -11.56
N MET A 220 -1.58 -19.62 -10.88
CA MET A 220 -1.34 -19.53 -9.44
C MET A 220 -2.70 -19.34 -8.79
N GLU A 221 -3.16 -20.34 -8.03
CA GLU A 221 -4.37 -20.19 -7.23
C GLU A 221 -4.10 -19.22 -6.08
N SER A 222 -5.04 -18.29 -5.87
CA SER A 222 -5.07 -17.48 -4.66
C SER A 222 -5.18 -18.43 -3.47
N TRP A 223 -4.19 -18.38 -2.58
CA TRP A 223 -4.25 -19.08 -1.30
C TRP A 223 -5.19 -18.33 -0.35
N GLY A 224 -6.49 -18.45 -0.62
CA GLY A 224 -7.58 -18.00 0.24
C GLY A 224 -8.50 -19.17 0.54
N ASP A 225 -8.63 -19.51 1.82
CA ASP A 225 -9.67 -20.36 2.44
C ASP A 225 -9.46 -21.87 2.61
N SER A 226 -8.22 -22.39 2.52
CA SER A 226 -7.90 -23.71 3.11
C SER A 226 -7.52 -23.58 4.59
N ILE A 227 -8.47 -23.16 5.43
CA ILE A 227 -8.42 -23.41 6.87
C ILE A 227 -9.09 -24.77 7.10
N VAL A 228 -8.29 -25.76 7.49
CA VAL A 228 -8.77 -26.87 8.33
C VAL A 228 -8.40 -26.53 9.76
#